data_AF-A0A563EF01-F1
#
_entry.id   AF-A0A563EF01-F1
#
_cell.length_a   1.000
_cell.length_b   1.000
_cell.length_c   1.000
_cell.angle_alpha   90.00
_cell.angle_beta   90.00
_cell.angle_gamma   90.00
#
_symmetry.space_group_name_H-M   'P 1'
#
loop_
_entity.id
_entity.type
_entity.pdbx_description
1 polymer ?
#
loop_
_entity_poly.entity_id
_entity_poly.type
_entity_poly.pdbx_seq_one_letter_code
_entity_poly.pdbx_strand_id
1 'polypeptide(L)' 'MCPGNNASGGKRFSGATRPGSKWLRTALTQAAQAAARGKGTYLAAHHAQIRSRRGTAKAIGATRP' A
#
# COMPACT_ATOMS: atom_id res chain seq x y z
N MET A 1 3.64 -5.53 8.77
CA MET A 1 2.31 -5.64 8.14
C MET A 1 2.53 -6.04 6.69
N CYS A 2 2.28 -7.30 6.33
CA CYS A 2 2.65 -7.83 5.02
C CYS A 2 1.40 -7.89 4.12
N PRO A 3 1.44 -7.36 2.89
CA PRO A 3 0.37 -7.61 1.93
C PRO A 3 0.23 -9.12 1.73
N GLY A 4 -1.00 -9.64 1.77
CA GLY A 4 -1.25 -11.07 1.63
C GLY A 4 -0.77 -11.54 0.25
N ASN A 5 0.25 -12.39 0.21
CA ASN A 5 0.67 -13.08 -1.00
C ASN A 5 0.14 -14.52 -0.97
N ASN A 6 -1.18 -14.65 -0.93
CA ASN A 6 -1.85 -15.95 -0.90
C ASN A 6 -1.95 -16.50 -2.32
N ALA A 7 -1.05 -17.41 -2.69
CA ALA A 7 -1.09 -18.14 -3.95
C ALA A 7 -0.92 -19.64 -3.69
N SER A 8 -1.78 -20.47 -4.28
CA SER A 8 -1.68 -21.93 -4.26
C SER A 8 -2.17 -22.50 -5.59
N GLY A 9 -1.50 -23.53 -6.11
CA GLY A 9 -1.86 -24.17 -7.37
C GLY A 9 -1.94 -23.21 -8.57
N GLY A 10 -1.09 -22.17 -8.62
CA GLY A 10 -1.10 -21.15 -9.68
C GLY A 10 -2.24 -20.13 -9.61
N LYS A 11 -3.17 -20.26 -8.66
CA LYS A 11 -4.27 -19.31 -8.46
C LYS A 11 -3.89 -18.26 -7.42
N ARG A 12 -4.16 -16.98 -7.72
CA ARG A 12 -4.04 -15.87 -6.76
C ARG A 12 -5.34 -15.74 -5.96
N PHE A 13 -5.23 -15.89 -4.65
CA PHE A 13 -6.32 -15.66 -3.71
C PHE A 13 -6.31 -14.22 -3.21
N SER A 14 -7.11 -13.91 -2.19
CA SER A 14 -7.23 -12.55 -1.67
C SER A 14 -5.86 -11.98 -1.28
N GLY A 15 -5.52 -10.85 -1.91
CA GLY A 15 -4.38 -10.02 -1.52
C GLY A 15 -4.69 -9.10 -0.34
N ALA A 16 -5.67 -9.48 0.48
CA ALA A 16 -6.04 -8.70 1.65
C ALA A 16 -4.88 -8.69 2.63
N THR A 17 -4.56 -7.51 3.17
CA THR A 17 -3.57 -7.40 4.23
C THR A 17 -4.14 -8.08 5.47
N ARG A 18 -3.35 -8.92 6.15
CA ARG A 18 -3.78 -9.51 7.43
C ARG A 18 -4.12 -8.40 8.43
N PRO A 19 -5.17 -8.58 9.27
CA PRO A 19 -5.44 -7.66 10.37
C PRO A 19 -4.21 -7.60 11.26
N GLY A 20 -3.63 -6.41 11.36
CA GLY A 20 -2.49 -6.10 12.23
C GLY A 20 -2.85 -5.00 13.21
N SER A 21 -1.88 -4.54 14.01
CA SER A 21 -2.14 -3.49 15.00
C SER A 21 -2.64 -2.20 14.34
N LYS A 22 -3.77 -1.68 14.84
CA LYS A 22 -4.43 -0.46 14.31
C LYS A 22 -3.50 0.74 14.33
N TRP A 23 -2.70 0.88 15.40
CA TRP A 23 -1.74 1.97 15.58
C TRP A 23 -0.60 1.94 14.57
N LEU A 24 0.00 0.77 14.32
CA LEU A 24 1.04 0.61 13.31
C LEU A 24 0.53 0.94 11.91
N ARG A 25 -0.70 0.52 11.60
CA ARG A 25 -1.35 0.82 10.31
C ARG A 25 -1.50 2.33 10.10
N THR A 26 -1.97 3.05 11.11
CA THR A 26 -2.13 4.50 11.06
C THR A 26 -0.79 5.20 10.88
N ALA A 27 0.22 4.84 11.67
CA ALA A 27 1.56 5.44 11.59
C ALA A 27 2.20 5.22 10.21
N LEU A 28 2.14 3.99 9.68
CA LEU A 28 2.67 3.67 8.36
C LEU A 28 1.92 4.41 7.25
N THR A 29 0.61 4.58 7.39
CA THR A 29 -0.21 5.34 6.43
C THR A 29 0.20 6.82 6.39
N GLN A 30 0.43 7.43 7.55
CA GLN A 30 0.89 8.82 7.64
C GLN A 30 2.30 8.98 7.04
N ALA A 31 3.23 8.07 7.36
CA ALA A 31 4.57 8.08 6.80
C ALA A 31 4.56 7.94 5.27
N ALA A 32 3.75 7.03 4.74
CA ALA A 32 3.60 6.84 3.29
C ALA A 32 2.99 8.08 2.60
N GLN A 33 2.03 8.76 3.24
CA GLN A 33 1.49 10.02 2.72
C GLN A 33 2.53 11.14 2.69
N ALA A 34 3.40 11.22 3.71
CA ALA A 34 4.51 12.18 3.74
C ALA A 34 5.51 11.89 2.61
N ALA A 35 5.92 10.63 2.45
CA ALA A 35 6.81 10.21 1.38
C ALA A 35 6.24 10.48 -0.02
N ALA A 36 4.93 10.28 -0.22
CA ALA A 36 4.25 10.56 -1.47
C ALA A 36 4.22 12.06 -1.84
N ARG A 37 4.34 12.96 -0.86
CA ARG A 37 4.41 14.42 -1.08
C ARG A 37 5.85 14.93 -1.31
N GLY A 38 6.86 14.11 -1.08
CA GLY A 38 8.27 14.46 -1.28
C GLY A 38 8.63 14.64 -2.76
N LYS A 39 8.99 15.86 -3.18
CA LYS A 39 9.33 16.17 -4.58
C LYS A 39 10.66 15.53 -4.98
N GLY A 40 10.77 15.08 -6.23
CA GLY A 40 12.01 14.53 -6.78
C GLY A 40 12.42 13.16 -6.21
N THR A 41 11.58 12.52 -5.40
CA THR A 41 11.86 11.19 -4.86
C THR A 41 11.28 10.09 -5.75
N TYR A 42 11.97 8.95 -5.80
CA TYR A 42 11.45 7.74 -6.45
C TYR A 42 10.08 7.35 -5.90
N LEU A 43 9.88 7.48 -4.58
CA LEU A 43 8.64 7.11 -3.91
C LEU A 43 7.44 7.96 -4.37
N ALA A 44 7.62 9.26 -4.57
CA ALA A 44 6.56 10.12 -5.10
C ALA A 44 6.23 9.79 -6.56
N ALA A 45 7.24 9.54 -7.40
CA ALA A 45 7.03 9.12 -8.79
C ALA A 45 6.30 7.76 -8.85
N HIS A 46 6.74 6.80 -8.04
CA HIS A 46 6.12 5.48 -7.95
C HIS A 46 4.68 5.55 -7.43
N HIS A 47 4.42 6.38 -6.42
CA HIS A 47 3.07 6.65 -5.92
C HIS A 47 2.18 7.25 -7.01
N ALA A 48 2.67 8.22 -7.81
CA ALA A 48 1.90 8.81 -8.91
C ALA A 48 1.53 7.79 -9.99
N GLN A 49 2.46 6.88 -10.34
CA GLN A 49 2.23 5.80 -11.31
C GLN A 49 1.15 4.81 -10.85
N ILE A 50 1.17 4.42 -9.57
CA ILE A 50 0.16 3.50 -9.04
C ILE A 50 -1.17 4.24 -8.84
N ARG A 51 -1.14 5.49 -8.36
CA ARG A 51 -2.33 6.30 -8.10
C ARG A 51 -3.17 6.47 -9.35
N SER A 52 -2.56 6.74 -10.50
CA SER A 52 -3.28 6.90 -11.77
C SER A 52 -4.00 5.62 -12.20
N ARG A 53 -3.44 4.44 -11.89
CA ARG A 53 -3.99 3.14 -12.31
C ARG A 53 -4.95 2.50 -11.30
N ARG A 54 -4.73 2.73 -10.00
CA ARG A 54 -5.37 1.95 -8.91
C ARG A 54 -5.96 2.81 -7.80
N GLY A 55 -5.85 4.13 -7.89
CA GLY A 55 -6.33 5.07 -6.89
C GLY A 55 -5.37 5.27 -5.70
N THR A 56 -5.64 6.31 -4.91
CA THR A 56 -4.80 6.76 -3.79
C THR A 56 -4.67 5.72 -2.67
N ALA A 57 -5.77 5.05 -2.29
CA ALA A 57 -5.74 4.02 -1.26
C ALA A 57 -4.78 2.87 -1.59
N LYS A 58 -4.71 2.48 -2.88
CA LYS A 58 -3.78 1.45 -3.36
C LYS A 58 -2.36 1.96 -3.52
N ALA A 59 -2.19 3.22 -3.90
CA ALA A 59 -0.88 3.82 -4.08
C ALA A 59 -0.13 4.06 -2.76
N ILE A 60 -0.84 4.43 -1.69
CA ILE A 60 -0.25 4.61 -0.35
C ILE A 60 0.15 3.24 0.25
N GLY A 61 -0.40 2.13 -0.26
CA GLY A 61 -0.23 0.81 0.34
C GLY A 61 -0.97 0.65 1.66
N ALA A 62 -1.77 1.65 2.05
CA ALA A 62 -2.63 1.62 3.22
C ALA A 62 -3.77 0.64 2.97
N THR A 63 -3.59 -0.58 3.47
CA THR A 63 -4.60 -1.58 3.81
C THR A 63 -5.93 -1.43 3.07
N ARG A 64 -6.15 -2.34 2.11
CA ARG A 64 -7.50 -2.72 1.70
C ARG A 64 -8.27 -3.05 3.00
N PRO A 65 -9.42 -2.42 3.31
CA PRO A 65 -10.33 -3.01 4.29
C PRO A 65 -10.72 -4.42 3.84
#